data_AF-A0A961MVA3-F1
#
_entry.id   AF-A0A961MVA3-F1
#
_cell.length_a   1.000
_cell.length_b   1.000
_cell.length_c   1.000
_cell.angle_alpha   90.00
_cell.angle_beta   90.00
_cell.angle_gamma   90.00
#
_symmetry.space_group_name_H-M   'P 1'
#
loop_
_entity.id
_entity.type
_entity.pdbx_description
1 polymer ?
#
loop_
_entity_poly.entity_id
_entity_poly.type
_entity_poly.pdbx_seq_one_letter_code
_entity_poly.pdbx_strand_id
1 'polypeptide(L)'
;MTLSLLVTAFLAIGVVLVGYMAFLFWTNPDRGLKETTHRVEKLPYVLADRYTAFAVMGLGMIAFGDYPIITVYFLSGAIMGLSDGAIYARAGHPHIKHTASGVLSLLAMGISAVAWATTTAGG
;
A
#
# COMPACT_ATOMS: atom_id res chain seq x y z
N MET A 1 1.06 -31.14 -2.99
CA MET A 1 1.10 -29.67 -2.90
C MET A 1 2.37 -29.28 -2.18
N THR A 2 3.23 -28.44 -2.75
CA THR A 2 4.47 -27.98 -2.07
C THR A 2 4.15 -26.85 -1.09
N LEU A 3 5.01 -26.61 -0.10
CA LEU A 3 4.85 -25.48 0.84
C LEU A 3 4.80 -24.14 0.10
N SER A 4 5.63 -23.94 -0.92
CA SER A 4 5.62 -22.73 -1.74
C SER A 4 4.27 -22.52 -2.44
N LEU A 5 3.68 -23.59 -3.00
CA LEU A 5 2.37 -23.51 -3.65
C LEU A 5 1.27 -23.11 -2.65
N LEU A 6 1.35 -23.61 -1.42
CA LEU A 6 0.42 -23.25 -0.35
C LEU A 6 0.56 -21.78 0.07
N VAL A 7 1.79 -21.29 0.23
CA VAL A 7 2.06 -19.88 0.54
C VAL A 7 1.51 -18.96 -0.57
N THR A 8 1.76 -19.29 -1.84
CA THR A 8 1.22 -18.53 -2.96
C THR A 8 -0.30 -18.55 -3.00
N ALA A 9 -0.94 -19.68 -2.70
CA ALA A 9 -2.40 -19.77 -2.63
C ALA A 9 -2.98 -18.88 -1.53
N PHE A 10 -2.39 -18.88 -0.33
CA PHE A 10 -2.83 -17.98 0.75
C PHE A 10 -2.64 -16.51 0.41
N LEU A 11 -1.53 -16.15 -0.24
CA LEU A 11 -1.30 -14.79 -0.71
C LEU A 11 -2.36 -14.38 -1.75
N ALA A 12 -2.67 -15.24 -2.71
CA ALA A 12 -3.68 -14.97 -3.73
C ALA A 12 -5.07 -14.73 -3.10
N ILE A 13 -5.45 -15.52 -2.11
CA ILE A 13 -6.69 -15.31 -1.34
C ILE A 13 -6.65 -13.95 -0.65
N GLY A 14 -5.54 -13.62 0.01
CA GLY A 14 -5.36 -12.31 0.65
C GLY A 14 -5.53 -11.13 -0.32
N VAL A 15 -4.93 -11.22 -1.51
CA VAL A 15 -5.08 -10.20 -2.57
C VAL A 15 -6.54 -10.04 -2.99
N VAL A 16 -7.27 -11.15 -3.19
CA VAL A 16 -8.69 -11.11 -3.56
C VAL A 16 -9.53 -10.44 -2.46
N LEU A 17 -9.30 -10.81 -1.19
CA LEU A 17 -10.07 -10.27 -0.06
C LEU A 17 -9.80 -8.77 0.13
N VAL A 18 -8.54 -8.34 0.12
CA VAL A 18 -8.17 -6.93 0.28
C VAL A 18 -8.62 -6.12 -0.94
N GLY A 19 -8.46 -6.65 -2.16
CA GLY A 19 -8.92 -6.02 -3.39
C GLY A 19 -10.44 -5.84 -3.41
N TYR A 20 -11.19 -6.84 -2.92
CA TYR A 20 -12.64 -6.74 -2.76
C TYR A 20 -13.03 -5.62 -1.77
N MET A 21 -12.36 -5.53 -0.61
CA MET A 21 -12.60 -4.42 0.33
C MET A 21 -12.26 -3.06 -0.28
N ALA A 22 -11.13 -2.93 -0.98
CA ALA A 22 -10.74 -1.68 -1.64
C ALA A 22 -11.79 -1.25 -2.67
N PHE A 23 -12.27 -2.19 -3.49
CA PHE A 23 -13.35 -1.95 -4.44
C PHE A 23 -14.63 -1.44 -3.75
N LEU A 24 -15.04 -2.04 -2.63
CA LEU A 24 -16.19 -1.56 -1.86
C LEU A 24 -15.98 -0.13 -1.35
N PHE A 25 -14.82 0.17 -0.75
CA PHE A 25 -14.55 1.52 -0.25
C PHE A 25 -14.49 2.57 -1.37
N TRP A 26 -14.03 2.23 -2.57
CA TRP A 26 -14.02 3.16 -3.69
C TRP A 26 -15.40 3.41 -4.31
N THR A 27 -16.28 2.41 -4.32
CA THR A 27 -17.57 2.49 -5.03
C THR A 27 -18.76 2.77 -4.12
N ASN A 28 -18.72 2.29 -2.88
CA ASN A 28 -19.75 2.49 -1.85
C ASN A 28 -19.12 2.44 -0.45
N PRO A 29 -18.59 3.58 0.05
CA PRO A 29 -17.90 3.66 1.34
C PRO A 29 -18.75 3.16 2.53
N ASP A 30 -20.06 3.41 2.52
CA ASP A 30 -20.97 2.96 3.59
C ASP A 30 -21.05 1.43 3.65
N ARG A 31 -21.12 0.78 2.48
CA ARG A 31 -21.05 -0.68 2.40
C ARG A 31 -19.68 -1.18 2.84
N GLY A 32 -18.60 -0.51 2.47
CA GLY A 32 -17.25 -0.83 2.93
C GLY A 32 -17.12 -0.79 4.45
N LEU A 33 -17.65 0.25 5.10
CA LEU A 33 -17.68 0.38 6.55
C LEU A 33 -18.51 -0.74 7.20
N LYS A 34 -19.69 -1.04 6.63
CA LYS A 34 -20.56 -2.12 7.14
C LYS A 34 -19.88 -3.49 7.06
N GLU A 35 -19.29 -3.82 5.92
CA GLU A 35 -18.65 -5.12 5.69
C GLU A 35 -17.41 -5.33 6.56
N THR A 36 -16.63 -4.26 6.75
CA THR A 36 -15.48 -4.28 7.66
C THR A 36 -15.85 -4.12 9.13
N THR A 37 -17.12 -3.87 9.44
CA THR A 37 -17.63 -3.52 10.78
C THR A 37 -16.94 -2.30 11.41
N HIS A 38 -16.28 -1.47 10.60
CA HIS A 38 -15.60 -0.28 11.07
C HIS A 38 -16.60 0.79 11.51
N ARG A 39 -16.22 1.52 12.56
CA ARG A 39 -16.95 2.69 13.06
C ARG A 39 -16.15 3.94 12.75
N VAL A 40 -16.82 5.00 12.29
CA VAL A 40 -16.18 6.25 11.85
C VAL A 40 -15.34 6.86 12.97
N GLU A 41 -15.86 6.86 14.19
CA GLU A 41 -15.20 7.39 15.39
C GLU A 41 -13.95 6.59 15.81
N LYS A 42 -13.74 5.39 15.28
CA LYS A 42 -12.55 4.57 15.54
C LYS A 42 -11.51 4.62 14.41
N LEU A 43 -11.80 5.29 13.30
CA LEU A 43 -10.90 5.36 12.15
C LEU A 43 -9.48 5.85 12.47
N PRO A 44 -9.25 6.84 13.38
CA PRO A 44 -7.89 7.25 13.73
C PRO A 44 -7.04 6.09 14.29
N TYR A 45 -7.64 5.21 15.10
CA TYR A 45 -6.94 4.04 15.66
C TYR A 45 -6.69 2.96 14.62
N VAL A 46 -7.64 2.73 13.72
CA VAL A 46 -7.47 1.80 12.57
C VAL A 46 -6.38 2.30 11.62
N LEU A 47 -6.29 3.61 11.41
CA LEU A 47 -5.20 4.21 10.63
C LEU A 47 -3.86 4.06 11.33
N ALA A 48 -3.80 4.28 12.65
CA ALA A 48 -2.58 4.08 13.43
C ALA A 48 -2.05 2.64 13.27
N ASP A 49 -2.92 1.63 13.38
CA ASP A 49 -2.59 0.23 13.12
C ASP A 49 -2.01 0.02 11.72
N ARG A 50 -2.68 0.52 10.67
CA ARG A 50 -2.19 0.41 9.29
C ARG A 50 -0.81 1.03 9.11
N TYR A 51 -0.57 2.22 9.68
CA TYR A 51 0.75 2.86 9.64
C TYR A 51 1.80 2.04 10.40
N THR A 52 1.46 1.46 11.55
CA THR A 52 2.35 0.54 12.28
C THR A 52 2.68 -0.69 11.46
N ALA A 53 1.69 -1.31 10.80
CA ALA A 53 1.91 -2.46 9.94
C ALA A 53 2.84 -2.13 8.75
N PHE A 54 2.63 -0.99 8.08
CA PHE A 54 3.53 -0.52 7.03
C PHE A 54 4.95 -0.25 7.56
N ALA A 55 5.09 0.32 8.75
CA ALA A 55 6.39 0.54 9.37
C ALA A 55 7.13 -0.77 9.67
N VAL A 56 6.44 -1.79 10.21
CA VAL A 56 7.00 -3.13 10.43
C VAL A 56 7.43 -3.76 9.12
N MET A 57 6.61 -3.66 8.06
CA MET A 57 6.98 -4.15 6.74
C MET A 57 8.22 -3.43 6.19
N GLY A 58 8.31 -2.12 6.37
CA GLY A 58 9.49 -1.33 6.01
C GLY A 58 10.75 -1.76 6.77
N LEU A 59 10.65 -2.05 8.08
CA LEU A 59 11.76 -2.60 8.87
C LEU A 59 12.19 -3.97 8.33
N GLY A 60 11.25 -4.84 7.96
CA GLY A 60 11.55 -6.12 7.31
C GLY A 60 12.29 -5.94 5.99
N MET A 61 11.84 -4.99 5.15
CA MET A 61 12.51 -4.69 3.88
C MET A 61 13.92 -4.12 4.08
N ILE A 62 14.15 -3.31 5.10
CA ILE A 62 15.49 -2.84 5.48
C ILE A 62 16.37 -4.02 5.89
N ALA A 63 15.83 -4.98 6.65
CA ALA A 63 16.59 -6.12 7.16
C ALA A 63 16.90 -7.19 6.10
N PHE A 64 15.96 -7.45 5.18
CA PHE A 64 16.02 -8.58 4.24
C PHE A 64 16.32 -8.17 2.78
N GLY A 65 16.12 -6.90 2.41
CA GLY A 65 16.73 -6.30 1.23
C GLY A 65 16.32 -6.82 -0.16
N ASP A 66 15.04 -7.14 -0.39
CA ASP A 66 14.53 -7.53 -1.71
C ASP A 66 14.06 -6.29 -2.51
N TYR A 67 14.86 -5.85 -3.49
CA TYR A 67 14.57 -4.67 -4.30
C TYR A 67 13.22 -4.73 -5.04
N PRO A 68 12.83 -5.83 -5.72
CA PRO A 68 11.47 -5.95 -6.27
C PRO A 68 10.37 -5.67 -5.25
N ILE A 69 10.47 -6.23 -4.05
CA ILE A 69 9.47 -6.04 -2.98
C ILE A 69 9.48 -4.59 -2.47
N ILE A 70 10.66 -3.97 -2.34
CA ILE A 70 10.80 -2.55 -1.99
C ILE A 70 10.17 -1.65 -3.06
N THR A 71 10.31 -1.99 -4.35
CA THR A 71 9.66 -1.26 -5.45
C THR A 71 8.14 -1.32 -5.34
N VAL A 72 7.57 -2.50 -5.08
CA VAL A 72 6.11 -2.66 -4.89
C VAL A 72 5.62 -1.92 -3.64
N TYR A 73 6.43 -1.87 -2.58
CA TYR A 73 6.13 -1.10 -1.37
C TYR A 73 6.01 0.41 -1.65
N PHE A 74 7.00 0.98 -2.34
CA PHE A 74 6.95 2.40 -2.70
C PHE A 74 5.87 2.71 -3.75
N LEU A 75 5.57 1.77 -4.66
CA LEU A 75 4.40 1.89 -5.55
C LEU A 75 3.09 1.96 -4.74
N SER A 76 2.96 1.13 -3.71
CA SER A 76 1.79 1.15 -2.82
C SER A 76 1.65 2.50 -2.11
N GLY A 77 2.75 3.04 -1.57
CA GLY A 77 2.79 4.38 -0.98
C GLY A 77 2.43 5.50 -1.97
N ALA A 78 2.87 5.39 -3.22
CA ALA A 78 2.51 6.32 -4.29
C ALA A 78 1.01 6.29 -4.59
N ILE A 79 0.43 5.11 -4.75
CA ILE A 79 -1.01 4.93 -4.96
C ILE A 79 -1.80 5.58 -3.82
N MET A 80 -1.42 5.31 -2.56
CA MET A 80 -2.07 5.89 -1.39
C MET A 80 -1.98 7.43 -1.36
N GLY A 81 -0.76 7.98 -1.41
CA GLY A 81 -0.55 9.42 -1.29
C GLY A 81 -1.19 10.23 -2.43
N LEU A 82 -1.09 9.73 -3.67
CA LEU A 82 -1.71 10.39 -4.82
C LEU A 82 -3.23 10.28 -4.80
N SER A 83 -3.78 9.13 -4.40
CA SER A 83 -5.24 8.95 -4.27
C SER A 83 -5.82 9.87 -3.21
N ASP A 84 -5.23 9.91 -2.01
CA ASP A 84 -5.63 10.83 -0.95
C ASP A 84 -5.52 12.28 -1.42
N GLY A 85 -4.39 12.64 -2.05
CA GLY A 85 -4.17 13.97 -2.60
C GLY A 85 -5.26 14.38 -3.58
N ALA A 86 -5.65 13.47 -4.49
CA ALA A 86 -6.72 13.71 -5.45
C ALA A 86 -8.11 13.84 -4.78
N ILE A 87 -8.40 13.00 -3.78
CA ILE A 87 -9.67 13.05 -3.03
C ILE A 87 -9.81 14.38 -2.30
N TYR A 88 -8.79 14.78 -1.52
CA TYR A 88 -8.84 16.04 -0.77
C TYR A 88 -8.82 17.27 -1.67
N ALA A 89 -8.06 17.24 -2.78
CA ALA A 89 -8.07 18.33 -3.75
C ALA A 89 -9.45 18.55 -4.38
N ARG A 90 -10.13 17.46 -4.79
CA ARG A 90 -11.48 17.53 -5.38
C ARG A 90 -12.53 18.00 -4.37
N ALA A 91 -12.33 17.73 -3.09
CA ALA A 91 -13.22 18.17 -2.01
C ALA A 91 -12.92 19.61 -1.51
N GLY A 92 -11.94 20.32 -2.09
CA GLY A 92 -11.58 21.68 -1.67
C GLY A 92 -10.84 21.75 -0.33
N HIS A 93 -10.17 20.67 0.07
CA HIS A 93 -9.44 20.56 1.34
C HIS A 93 -7.91 20.55 1.15
N PRO A 94 -7.11 20.85 2.20
CA PRO A 94 -5.67 20.78 2.11
C PRO A 94 -5.17 19.38 1.73
N HIS A 95 -4.46 19.27 0.60
CA HIS A 95 -4.05 17.99 0.03
C HIS A 95 -2.53 17.85 -0.16
N ILE A 96 -1.77 18.95 -0.02
CA ILE A 96 -0.37 19.00 -0.46
C ILE A 96 0.52 17.97 0.24
N LYS A 97 0.25 17.64 1.52
CA LYS A 97 1.00 16.61 2.27
C LYS A 97 0.82 15.23 1.64
N HIS A 98 -0.39 14.89 1.22
CA HIS A 98 -0.69 13.63 0.56
C HIS A 98 -0.06 13.58 -0.83
N THR A 99 -0.27 14.62 -1.65
CA THR A 99 0.30 14.71 -2.99
C THR A 99 1.84 14.61 -2.96
N ALA A 100 2.50 15.36 -2.08
CA ALA A 100 3.95 15.33 -1.94
C ALA A 100 4.45 13.95 -1.49
N SER A 101 3.79 13.32 -0.52
CA SER A 101 4.11 11.96 -0.09
C SER A 101 3.99 10.95 -1.24
N GLY A 102 2.95 11.06 -2.06
CA GLY A 102 2.76 10.22 -3.24
C GLY A 102 3.86 10.40 -4.30
N VAL A 103 4.22 11.66 -4.60
CA VAL A 103 5.32 11.97 -5.54
C VAL A 103 6.67 11.46 -5.03
N LEU A 104 7.00 11.68 -3.75
CA LEU A 104 8.24 11.16 -3.15
C LEU A 104 8.28 9.63 -3.19
N SER A 105 7.14 8.98 -2.97
CA SER A 105 7.03 7.52 -3.08
C SER A 105 7.25 7.03 -4.52
N LEU A 106 6.74 7.74 -5.54
CA LEU A 106 7.04 7.42 -6.95
C LEU A 106 8.54 7.54 -7.26
N LEU A 107 9.20 8.57 -6.74
CA LEU A 107 10.65 8.75 -6.93
C LEU A 107 11.43 7.60 -6.28
N ALA A 108 11.08 7.23 -5.05
CA ALA A 108 11.68 6.08 -4.36
C ALA A 108 11.41 4.74 -5.07
N MET A 109 10.20 4.57 -5.62
CA MET A 109 9.85 3.44 -6.48
C MET A 109 10.75 3.38 -7.71
N GLY A 110 10.94 4.50 -8.42
CA GLY A 110 11.85 4.57 -9.56
C GLY A 110 13.30 4.23 -9.20
N ILE A 111 13.82 4.76 -8.09
CA ILE A 111 15.19 4.48 -7.62
C ILE A 111 15.35 2.99 -7.28
N SER A 112 14.41 2.41 -6.54
CA SER A 112 14.45 0.98 -6.20
C SER A 112 14.33 0.08 -7.42
N ALA A 113 13.53 0.44 -8.42
CA ALA A 113 13.42 -0.31 -9.68
C ALA A 113 14.71 -0.26 -10.49
N VAL A 114 15.39 0.89 -10.52
CA VAL A 114 16.72 1.01 -11.15
C VAL A 114 17.73 0.14 -10.40
N ALA A 115 17.74 0.16 -9.07
CA ALA A 115 18.62 -0.69 -8.26
C ALA A 115 18.35 -2.18 -8.49
N TRP A 116 17.08 -2.58 -8.60
CA TRP A 116 16.71 -3.94 -8.99
C TRP A 116 17.28 -4.29 -10.37
N ALA A 117 17.04 -3.47 -11.39
CA ALA A 117 17.48 -3.74 -12.74
C ALA A 117 19.02 -3.88 -12.86
N THR A 118 19.78 -3.00 -12.20
CA THR A 118 21.25 -3.01 -12.26
C THR A 118 21.86 -4.16 -11.49
N THR A 119 21.26 -4.59 -10.38
CA THR A 119 21.73 -5.76 -9.62
C THR A 119 21.42 -7.08 -10.35
N THR A 120 20.34 -7.15 -11.12
CA THR A 120 20.04 -8.31 -11.97
C THR A 120 20.86 -8.37 -13.26
N ALA A 121 21.27 -7.23 -13.82
CA ALA A 121 22.03 -7.17 -15.08
C ALA A 121 23.55 -7.37 -14.89
N GLY A 122 24.05 -7.24 -13.66
CA GLY A 122 25.46 -7.44 -13.31
C GLY A 122 25.80 -8.85 -12.81
N GLY A 123 24.84 -9.79 -12.86
CA GLY A 123 24.99 -11.19 -12.44
C GLY A 123 25.08 -12.16 -13.59
#